data_AF-A0A9P7VAK1-F1
#
_entry.id   AF-A0A9P7VAK1-F1
#
_cell.length_a   1.000
_cell.length_b   1.000
_cell.length_c   1.000
_cell.angle_alpha   90.00
_cell.angle_beta   90.00
_cell.angle_gamma   90.00
#
_symmetry.space_group_name_H-M   'P 1'
#
loop_
_entity.id
_entity.type
_entity.pdbx_description
1 polymer ?
#
loop_
_entity_poly.entity_id
_entity_poly.type
_entity_poly.pdbx_seq_one_letter_code
_entity_poly.pdbx_strand_id
1 'polypeptide(L)'
;MADVEDKLTPIQSFLGPLFPLLAEEKIAILFGLTNVQLKLENTCNNATDFNARSLGYSTARLRECGEQLFQSCWFKTTTFDNERYLSMLQQDIIYDINQFEPSSEVLVEFMKRQTMYQNIQSYRGAMKYGPIEDYEEYLQAKQNLQNITAVGSFYTLIGICWIKFGKEATAKQLIGNKIINGPNGLIRLTTQLSRT
;
A
#
# COMPACT_ATOMS: atom_id res chain seq x y z
N MET A 1 -14.88 -14.81 16.58
CA MET A 1 -14.88 -14.48 15.13
C MET A 1 -15.19 -13.01 14.87
N ALA A 2 -16.06 -12.33 15.64
CA ALA A 2 -16.33 -10.89 15.52
C ALA A 2 -15.07 -9.98 15.52
N ASP A 3 -14.10 -10.23 16.41
CA ASP A 3 -12.88 -9.40 16.54
C ASP A 3 -11.95 -9.41 15.30
N VAL A 4 -12.07 -10.39 14.40
CA VAL A 4 -11.29 -10.40 13.14
C VAL A 4 -12.01 -9.59 12.07
N GLU A 5 -13.32 -9.71 11.98
CA GLU A 5 -14.13 -9.04 10.96
C GLU A 5 -14.11 -7.50 11.14
N ASP A 6 -14.13 -7.04 12.39
CA ASP A 6 -13.97 -5.63 12.73
C ASP A 6 -12.63 -5.06 12.26
N LYS A 7 -11.54 -5.85 12.35
CA LYS A 7 -10.19 -5.45 11.90
C LYS A 7 -10.05 -5.38 10.38
N LEU A 8 -10.88 -6.13 9.64
CA LEU A 8 -10.87 -6.15 8.18
C LEU A 8 -11.74 -5.07 7.56
N THR A 9 -12.70 -4.52 8.32
CA THR A 9 -13.67 -3.53 7.85
C THR A 9 -13.02 -2.27 7.27
N PRO A 10 -12.00 -1.65 7.90
CA PRO A 10 -11.36 -0.44 7.37
C PRO A 10 -10.79 -0.60 5.96
N ILE A 11 -10.24 -1.77 5.63
CA ILE A 11 -9.70 -2.06 4.30
C ILE A 11 -10.81 -2.01 3.26
N GLN A 12 -11.93 -2.71 3.51
CA GLN A 12 -13.04 -2.73 2.56
C GLN A 12 -13.72 -1.36 2.47
N SER A 13 -13.85 -0.64 3.59
CA SER A 13 -14.43 0.71 3.61
C SER A 13 -13.61 1.68 2.77
N PHE A 14 -12.28 1.63 2.87
CA PHE A 14 -11.39 2.45 2.04
C PHE A 14 -11.52 2.09 0.54
N LEU A 15 -11.48 0.80 0.23
CA LEU A 15 -11.56 0.29 -1.15
C LEU A 15 -12.93 0.54 -1.79
N GLY A 16 -14.00 0.51 -0.99
CA GLY A 16 -15.37 0.64 -1.45
C GLY A 16 -15.83 -0.55 -2.31
N PRO A 17 -17.01 -0.45 -2.93
CA PRO A 17 -17.59 -1.56 -3.70
C PRO A 17 -16.86 -1.84 -5.03
N LEU A 18 -16.01 -0.92 -5.48
CA LEU A 18 -15.25 -1.05 -6.74
C LEU A 18 -14.14 -2.10 -6.66
N PHE A 19 -13.65 -2.39 -5.45
CA PHE A 19 -12.55 -3.34 -5.21
C PHE A 19 -12.96 -4.31 -4.09
N PRO A 20 -13.89 -5.25 -4.36
CA PRO A 20 -14.37 -6.21 -3.36
C PRO A 20 -13.30 -7.26 -3.04
N LEU A 21 -12.80 -7.25 -1.81
CA LEU A 21 -11.80 -8.23 -1.36
C LEU A 21 -12.43 -9.34 -0.50
N LEU A 22 -11.90 -10.55 -0.65
CA LEU A 22 -12.15 -11.69 0.22
C LEU A 22 -11.45 -11.49 1.57
N ALA A 23 -11.88 -12.23 2.59
CA ALA A 23 -11.29 -12.14 3.94
C ALA A 23 -9.79 -12.47 3.93
N GLU A 24 -9.37 -13.52 3.21
CA GLU A 24 -7.96 -13.93 3.11
C GLU A 24 -7.08 -12.85 2.48
N GLU A 25 -7.59 -12.14 1.49
CA GLU A 25 -6.91 -11.03 0.82
C GLU A 25 -6.74 -9.85 1.78
N LYS A 26 -7.77 -9.53 2.58
CA LYS A 26 -7.70 -8.49 3.61
C LYS A 26 -6.74 -8.87 4.74
N ILE A 27 -6.71 -10.15 5.14
CA ILE A 27 -5.75 -10.67 6.12
C ILE A 27 -4.32 -10.51 5.59
N ALA A 28 -4.07 -10.88 4.33
CA ALA A 28 -2.76 -10.69 3.70
C ALA A 28 -2.31 -9.22 3.71
N ILE A 29 -3.24 -8.27 3.56
CA ILE A 29 -2.97 -6.83 3.69
C ILE A 29 -2.62 -6.47 5.13
N LEU A 30 -3.37 -6.91 6.14
CA LEU A 30 -3.08 -6.58 7.56
C LEU A 30 -1.70 -7.05 8.02
N PHE A 31 -1.23 -8.16 7.46
CA PHE A 31 0.07 -8.76 7.74
C PHE A 31 1.09 -8.42 6.64
N GLY A 32 1.16 -7.16 6.20
CA GLY A 32 1.86 -6.75 4.99
C GLY A 32 3.34 -7.14 4.83
N LEU A 33 4.06 -7.49 5.91
CA LEU A 33 5.45 -8.01 5.84
C LEU A 33 5.55 -9.54 5.84
N THR A 34 4.44 -10.23 6.05
CA THR A 34 4.41 -11.68 6.10
C THR A 34 4.33 -12.22 4.69
N ASN A 35 5.24 -13.12 4.35
CA ASN A 35 5.28 -13.76 3.05
C ASN A 35 4.39 -15.01 3.10
N VAL A 36 3.21 -14.91 2.52
CA VAL A 36 2.23 -16.00 2.39
C VAL A 36 1.85 -16.18 0.93
N GLN A 37 1.35 -17.36 0.59
CA GLN A 37 0.78 -17.63 -0.73
C GLN A 37 -0.71 -17.32 -0.70
N LEU A 38 -1.15 -16.49 -1.64
CA LEU A 38 -2.52 -16.06 -1.78
C LEU A 38 -3.05 -16.50 -3.15
N LYS A 39 -4.23 -17.11 -3.16
CA LYS A 39 -4.93 -17.45 -4.39
C LYS A 39 -5.85 -16.30 -4.76
N LEU A 40 -5.54 -15.62 -5.86
CA LEU A 40 -6.36 -14.51 -6.35
C LEU A 40 -7.23 -14.99 -7.51
N GLU A 41 -8.54 -14.76 -7.39
CA GLU A 41 -9.48 -14.95 -8.50
C GLU A 41 -9.40 -13.72 -9.40
N ASN A 42 -8.96 -13.90 -10.65
CA ASN A 42 -8.77 -12.78 -11.56
C ASN A 42 -10.11 -12.40 -12.20
N THR A 43 -10.69 -11.29 -11.74
CA THR A 43 -11.98 -10.77 -12.23
C THR A 43 -11.89 -10.15 -13.63
N CYS A 44 -10.69 -9.86 -14.14
CA CYS A 44 -10.49 -9.17 -15.42
C CYS A 44 -10.44 -10.08 -16.64
N ASN A 45 -10.26 -11.39 -16.44
CA ASN A 45 -10.21 -12.33 -17.54
C ASN A 45 -11.64 -12.79 -17.83
N ASN A 46 -12.29 -12.14 -18.78
CA ASN A 46 -13.46 -12.70 -19.47
C ASN A 46 -13.09 -14.13 -19.89
N ALA A 47 -13.63 -15.11 -19.19
CA ALA A 47 -13.27 -16.51 -19.33
C ALA A 47 -13.83 -17.07 -20.66
N THR A 48 -13.16 -16.74 -21.77
CA THR A 48 -13.10 -17.60 -22.95
C THR A 48 -11.79 -18.39 -23.02
N ASP A 49 -10.80 -18.05 -22.19
CA ASP A 49 -9.58 -18.83 -22.06
C ASP A 49 -9.71 -19.86 -20.95
N PHE A 50 -9.72 -21.13 -21.38
CA PHE A 50 -9.78 -22.38 -20.60
C PHE A 50 -8.67 -22.56 -19.53
N ASN A 51 -7.90 -21.52 -19.21
CA ASN A 51 -6.75 -21.51 -18.31
C ASN A 51 -6.81 -20.40 -17.26
N ALA A 52 -8.02 -20.03 -16.77
CA ALA A 52 -8.17 -19.28 -15.52
C ALA A 52 -7.79 -20.16 -14.30
N ARG A 53 -6.54 -20.66 -14.28
CA ARG A 53 -5.97 -21.34 -13.13
C ARG A 53 -5.74 -20.29 -12.06
N SER A 54 -6.32 -20.51 -10.88
CA SER A 54 -5.96 -19.83 -9.64
C SER A 54 -4.44 -19.94 -9.45
N LEU A 55 -3.71 -18.91 -9.87
CA LEU A 55 -2.27 -18.81 -9.68
C LEU A 55 -2.05 -18.39 -8.22
N GLY A 56 -1.22 -19.17 -7.51
CA GLY A 56 -0.75 -18.78 -6.19
C GLY A 56 0.25 -17.63 -6.34
N TYR A 57 -0.04 -16.50 -5.69
CA TYR A 57 0.84 -15.34 -5.65
C TYR A 57 1.46 -15.21 -4.26
N SER A 58 2.77 -15.04 -4.20
CA SER A 58 3.45 -14.65 -2.96
C SER A 58 3.13 -13.20 -2.63
N THR A 59 2.77 -12.90 -1.37
CA THR A 59 2.57 -11.51 -0.92
C THR A 59 3.83 -10.65 -1.04
N ALA A 60 5.03 -11.23 -1.02
CA ALA A 60 6.27 -10.52 -1.33
C ALA A 60 6.23 -9.96 -2.76
N ARG A 61 5.80 -10.79 -3.72
CA ARG A 61 5.69 -10.39 -5.12
C ARG A 61 4.57 -9.38 -5.33
N LEU A 62 3.44 -9.56 -4.65
CA LEU A 62 2.34 -8.58 -4.68
C LEU A 62 2.81 -7.22 -4.15
N ARG A 63 3.59 -7.20 -3.06
CA ARG A 63 4.17 -5.98 -2.50
C ARG A 63 5.08 -5.28 -3.51
N GLU A 64 6.02 -6.00 -4.13
CA GLU A 64 6.90 -5.46 -5.19
C GLU A 64 6.09 -4.89 -6.37
N CYS A 65 5.08 -5.62 -6.84
CA CYS A 65 4.19 -5.15 -7.89
C CYS A 65 3.45 -3.87 -7.48
N GLY A 66 2.92 -3.82 -6.26
CA GLY A 66 2.22 -2.66 -5.73
C GLY A 66 3.12 -1.43 -5.63
N GLU A 67 4.35 -1.60 -5.16
CA GLU A 67 5.37 -0.56 -5.07
C GLU A 67 5.72 0.01 -6.45
N GLN A 68 6.03 -0.86 -7.43
CA GLN A 68 6.36 -0.42 -8.79
C GLN A 68 5.20 0.32 -9.45
N LEU A 69 3.97 -0.18 -9.30
CA LEU A 69 2.80 0.48 -9.87
C LEU A 69 2.56 1.84 -9.19
N PHE A 70 2.69 1.90 -7.87
CA PHE A 70 2.55 3.12 -7.10
C PHE A 70 3.57 4.17 -7.53
N GLN A 71 4.87 3.84 -7.54
CA GLN A 71 5.94 4.76 -7.97
C GLN A 71 5.69 5.28 -9.38
N SER A 72 5.30 4.40 -10.31
CA SER A 72 4.96 4.81 -11.68
C SER A 72 3.81 5.82 -11.72
N CYS A 73 2.73 5.59 -10.96
CA CYS A 73 1.59 6.51 -10.90
C CYS A 73 1.96 7.83 -10.19
N TRP A 74 2.78 7.74 -9.14
CA TRP A 74 3.24 8.89 -8.38
C TRP A 74 4.07 9.82 -9.26
N PHE A 75 5.15 9.34 -9.87
CA PHE A 75 6.00 10.15 -10.74
C PHE A 75 5.25 10.71 -11.94
N LYS A 76 4.31 9.92 -12.49
CA LYS A 76 3.44 10.42 -13.56
C LYS A 76 2.62 11.63 -13.12
N THR A 77 2.18 11.66 -11.87
CA THR A 77 1.32 12.72 -11.32
C THR A 77 2.12 13.91 -10.75
N THR A 78 3.33 13.69 -10.24
CA THR A 78 4.11 14.75 -9.58
C THR A 78 5.17 15.37 -10.46
N THR A 79 5.82 14.56 -11.30
CA THR A 79 6.99 14.98 -12.09
C THR A 79 6.65 15.10 -13.57
N PHE A 80 5.85 14.17 -14.10
CA PHE A 80 5.55 14.08 -15.54
C PHE A 80 4.14 14.54 -15.91
N ASP A 81 3.45 15.26 -15.03
CA ASP A 81 2.07 15.71 -15.26
C ASP A 81 1.97 16.87 -16.28
N ASN A 82 3.05 17.63 -16.43
CA ASN A 82 3.15 18.72 -17.41
C ASN A 82 4.39 18.56 -18.29
N GLU A 83 4.43 19.23 -19.45
CA GLU A 83 5.55 19.13 -20.39
C GLU A 83 6.85 19.79 -19.89
N ARG A 84 6.90 20.33 -18.67
CA ARG A 84 8.08 21.01 -18.12
C ARG A 84 9.30 20.08 -18.11
N TYR A 85 9.12 18.80 -17.79
CA TYR A 85 10.20 17.83 -17.77
C TYR A 85 10.92 17.70 -19.12
N LEU A 86 10.27 18.02 -20.26
CA LEU A 86 10.90 18.00 -21.58
C LEU A 86 11.95 19.10 -21.75
N SER A 87 11.90 20.13 -20.91
CA SER A 87 12.83 21.27 -20.92
C SER A 87 13.83 21.25 -19.76
N MET A 88 13.72 20.27 -18.85
CA MET A 88 14.57 20.15 -17.67
C MET A 88 15.83 19.33 -17.96
N LEU A 89 16.92 19.66 -17.28
CA LEU A 89 18.11 18.80 -17.31
C LEU A 89 17.81 17.49 -16.56
N GLN A 90 18.44 16.40 -16.98
CA GLN A 90 18.25 15.09 -16.36
C GLN A 90 18.47 15.11 -14.84
N GLN A 91 19.48 15.85 -14.38
CA GLN A 91 19.78 16.00 -12.96
C GLN A 91 18.64 16.66 -12.17
N ASP A 92 17.93 17.62 -12.79
CA ASP A 92 16.80 18.32 -12.16
C ASP A 92 15.59 17.40 -12.10
N ILE A 93 15.37 16.56 -13.12
CA ILE A 93 14.32 15.53 -13.11
C ILE A 93 14.58 14.50 -12.01
N ILE A 94 15.82 14.02 -11.87
CA ILE A 94 16.20 13.09 -10.79
C ILE A 94 16.03 13.75 -9.43
N TYR A 95 16.42 15.02 -9.29
CA TYR A 95 16.21 15.79 -8.08
C TYR A 95 14.72 15.86 -7.72
N ASP A 96 13.85 16.22 -8.66
CA ASP A 96 12.40 16.29 -8.46
C ASP A 96 11.82 14.91 -8.09
N ILE A 97 12.21 13.84 -8.78
CA ILE A 97 11.79 12.47 -8.45
C ILE A 97 12.10 12.13 -6.99
N ASN A 98 13.33 12.40 -6.55
CA ASN A 98 13.79 12.10 -5.20
C ASN A 98 13.13 13.01 -4.14
N GLN A 99 12.84 14.26 -4.48
CA GLN A 99 12.18 15.20 -3.56
C GLN A 99 10.70 14.90 -3.37
N PHE A 100 10.02 14.46 -4.43
CA PHE A 100 8.59 14.22 -4.37
C PHE A 100 8.23 12.80 -3.93
N GLU A 101 9.15 11.83 -3.91
CA GLU A 101 8.85 10.49 -3.42
C GLU A 101 8.32 10.53 -1.97
N PRO A 102 7.12 9.99 -1.69
CA PRO A 102 6.54 10.10 -0.37
C PRO A 102 7.34 9.26 0.60
N SER A 103 7.82 9.89 1.67
CA SER A 103 8.57 9.19 2.70
C SER A 103 7.72 8.12 3.39
N SER A 104 8.39 7.17 4.06
CA SER A 104 7.70 6.14 4.84
C SER A 104 6.78 6.75 5.91
N GLU A 105 7.14 7.91 6.49
CA GLU A 105 6.28 8.62 7.44
C GLU A 105 4.97 9.09 6.79
N VAL A 106 5.02 9.60 5.55
CA VAL A 106 3.83 10.04 4.80
C VAL A 106 2.91 8.86 4.53
N LEU A 107 3.45 7.71 4.12
CA LEU A 107 2.67 6.50 3.88
C LEU A 107 2.03 5.97 5.18
N VAL A 108 2.76 6.00 6.29
CA VAL A 108 2.22 5.64 7.60
C VAL A 108 1.09 6.58 8.01
N GLU A 109 1.25 7.88 7.83
CA GLU A 109 0.23 8.87 8.15
C GLU A 109 -1.01 8.70 7.26
N PHE A 110 -0.83 8.40 5.98
CA PHE A 110 -1.92 8.01 5.10
C PHE A 110 -2.69 6.81 5.65
N MET A 111 -1.99 5.74 6.03
CA MET A 111 -2.61 4.53 6.60
C MET A 111 -3.36 4.82 7.91
N LYS A 112 -2.88 5.77 8.73
CA LYS A 112 -3.58 6.24 9.94
C LYS A 112 -4.88 6.97 9.59
N ARG A 113 -4.84 7.89 8.63
CA ARG A 113 -6.03 8.66 8.19
C ARG A 113 -7.11 7.79 7.56
N GLN A 114 -6.73 6.66 6.97
CA GLN A 114 -7.69 5.67 6.47
C GLN A 114 -8.13 4.65 7.54
N THR A 115 -7.77 4.85 8.82
CA THR A 115 -8.07 3.95 9.95
C THR A 115 -7.52 2.52 9.79
N MET A 116 -6.62 2.29 8.84
CA MET A 116 -6.02 0.98 8.58
C MET A 116 -4.90 0.69 9.57
N TYR A 117 -4.08 1.69 9.92
CA TYR A 117 -2.87 1.53 10.73
C TYR A 117 -3.09 0.79 12.07
N GLN A 118 -4.18 1.10 12.77
CA GLN A 118 -4.48 0.53 14.09
C GLN A 118 -4.71 -0.99 14.06
N ASN A 119 -5.14 -1.51 12.90
CA ASN A 119 -5.47 -2.92 12.72
C ASN A 119 -4.30 -3.74 12.18
N ILE A 120 -3.20 -3.08 11.82
CA ILE A 120 -2.00 -3.73 11.27
C ILE A 120 -1.30 -4.55 12.36
N GLN A 121 -0.96 -5.78 12.01
CA GLN A 121 -0.32 -6.70 12.92
C GLN A 121 1.02 -7.16 12.37
N SER A 122 2.05 -7.11 13.21
CA SER A 122 3.33 -7.73 12.91
C SER A 122 3.26 -9.22 13.25
N TYR A 123 3.58 -10.08 12.28
CA TYR A 123 3.61 -11.54 12.48
C TYR A 123 4.72 -12.00 13.44
N ARG A 124 5.78 -11.19 13.60
CA ARG A 124 6.80 -11.37 14.64
C ARG A 124 6.74 -10.17 15.58
N GLY A 125 6.59 -10.44 16.88
CA GLY A 125 6.60 -9.40 17.91
C GLY A 125 7.95 -8.70 18.03
N ALA A 126 7.98 -7.53 18.68
CA ALA A 126 9.20 -6.74 18.91
C ALA A 126 10.34 -7.52 19.60
N MET A 127 10.00 -8.59 20.31
CA MET A 127 10.95 -9.47 21.04
C MET A 127 11.56 -10.59 20.19
N LYS A 128 11.47 -10.52 18.85
CA LYS A 128 12.02 -11.55 17.94
C LYS A 128 13.50 -11.88 18.21
N TYR A 129 14.27 -10.91 18.72
CA TYR A 129 15.70 -11.03 18.97
C TYR A 129 16.07 -11.16 20.46
N GLY A 130 15.07 -11.39 21.32
CA GLY A 130 15.25 -11.48 22.76
C GLY A 130 14.26 -10.60 23.53
N PRO A 131 14.13 -10.81 24.85
CA PRO A 131 13.36 -9.91 25.70
C PRO A 131 13.99 -8.51 25.68
N ILE A 132 13.15 -7.48 25.54
CA ILE A 132 13.55 -6.10 25.73
C ILE A 132 13.15 -5.75 27.17
N GLU A 133 14.14 -5.48 28.01
CA GLU A 133 13.92 -5.23 29.45
C GLU A 133 13.39 -3.81 29.71
N ASP A 134 13.77 -2.85 28.86
CA ASP A 134 13.27 -1.48 28.91
C ASP A 134 11.92 -1.36 28.17
N TYR A 135 10.92 -0.83 28.87
CA TYR A 135 9.57 -0.68 28.34
C TYR A 135 9.47 0.37 27.22
N GLU A 136 10.19 1.47 27.32
CA GLU A 136 10.20 2.53 26.30
C GLU A 136 10.87 2.03 25.02
N GLU A 137 11.99 1.30 25.15
CA GLU A 137 12.65 0.66 24.01
C GLU A 137 11.74 -0.38 23.35
N TYR A 138 11.00 -1.15 24.13
CA TYR A 138 10.01 -2.09 23.62
C TYR A 138 8.90 -1.40 22.83
N LEU A 139 8.36 -0.28 23.36
CA LEU A 139 7.33 0.50 22.69
C LEU A 139 7.83 1.08 21.36
N GLN A 140 9.04 1.65 21.34
CA GLN A 140 9.66 2.17 20.12
C GLN A 140 9.89 1.07 19.09
N ALA A 141 10.44 -0.08 19.49
CA ALA A 141 10.65 -1.21 18.61
C ALA A 141 9.34 -1.74 18.02
N LYS A 142 8.27 -1.82 18.84
CA LYS A 142 6.93 -2.21 18.39
C LYS A 142 6.37 -1.21 17.38
N GLN A 143 6.47 0.09 17.65
CA GLN A 143 6.00 1.13 16.76
C GLN A 143 6.75 1.12 15.41
N ASN A 144 8.07 0.94 15.45
CA ASN A 144 8.90 0.84 14.25
C ASN A 144 8.50 -0.37 13.39
N LEU A 145 8.28 -1.54 14.01
CA LEU A 145 7.78 -2.71 13.30
C LEU A 145 6.39 -2.47 12.70
N GLN A 146 5.50 -1.81 13.41
CA GLN A 146 4.17 -1.48 12.91
C GLN A 146 4.24 -0.49 11.73
N ASN A 147 5.14 0.50 11.78
CA ASN A 147 5.37 1.45 10.69
C ASN A 147 5.84 0.74 9.40
N ILE A 148 6.87 -0.11 9.51
CA ILE A 148 7.38 -0.88 8.37
C ILE A 148 6.28 -1.83 7.86
N THR A 149 5.50 -2.44 8.78
CA THR A 149 4.38 -3.29 8.40
C THR A 149 3.29 -2.50 7.68
N ALA A 150 3.04 -1.25 8.06
CA ALA A 150 2.08 -0.38 7.41
C ALA A 150 2.45 -0.05 5.97
N VAL A 151 3.73 0.25 5.72
CA VAL A 151 4.25 0.45 4.37
C VAL A 151 4.11 -0.84 3.54
N GLY A 152 4.47 -1.99 4.11
CA GLY A 152 4.28 -3.29 3.44
C GLY A 152 2.80 -3.60 3.14
N SER A 153 1.90 -3.23 4.06
CA SER A 153 0.45 -3.43 3.92
C SER A 153 -0.12 -2.56 2.81
N PHE A 154 0.33 -1.30 2.74
CA PHE A 154 -0.03 -0.36 1.69
C PHE A 154 0.31 -0.90 0.30
N TYR A 155 1.55 -1.35 0.09
CA TYR A 155 1.95 -1.90 -1.21
C TYR A 155 1.29 -3.26 -1.51
N THR A 156 1.09 -4.10 -0.50
CA THR A 156 0.37 -5.37 -0.67
C THR A 156 -1.08 -5.15 -1.14
N LEU A 157 -1.77 -4.14 -0.59
CA LEU A 157 -3.12 -3.75 -1.00
C LEU A 157 -3.16 -3.34 -2.48
N ILE A 158 -2.20 -2.53 -2.93
CA ILE A 158 -2.11 -2.09 -4.32
C ILE A 158 -1.82 -3.29 -5.23
N GLY A 159 -0.90 -4.17 -4.84
CA GLY A 159 -0.55 -5.36 -5.59
C GLY A 159 -1.71 -6.32 -5.78
N ILE A 160 -2.48 -6.59 -4.72
CA ILE A 160 -3.70 -7.40 -4.80
C ILE A 160 -4.69 -6.75 -5.76
N CYS A 161 -4.92 -5.43 -5.64
CA CYS A 161 -5.87 -4.75 -6.51
C CYS A 161 -5.45 -4.80 -7.97
N TRP A 162 -4.15 -4.61 -8.26
CA TRP A 162 -3.61 -4.72 -9.61
C TRP A 162 -3.86 -6.11 -10.18
N ILE A 163 -3.45 -7.18 -9.48
CA ILE A 163 -3.58 -8.53 -10.02
C ILE A 163 -5.05 -8.96 -10.19
N LYS A 164 -5.93 -8.53 -9.28
CA LYS A 164 -7.34 -8.95 -9.27
C LYS A 164 -8.25 -8.14 -10.19
N PHE A 165 -8.06 -6.83 -10.23
CA PHE A 165 -8.94 -5.87 -10.93
C PHE A 165 -8.26 -5.14 -12.09
N GLY A 166 -7.03 -5.52 -12.41
CA GLY A 166 -6.29 -5.02 -13.55
C GLY A 166 -5.55 -3.72 -13.25
N LYS A 167 -4.50 -3.49 -14.06
CA LYS A 167 -3.58 -2.36 -13.90
C LYS A 167 -4.29 -1.02 -14.03
N GLU A 168 -5.15 -0.87 -15.04
CA GLU A 168 -5.77 0.40 -15.39
C GLU A 168 -6.76 0.87 -14.32
N ALA A 169 -7.67 -0.01 -13.88
CA ALA A 169 -8.62 0.31 -12.82
C ALA A 169 -7.89 0.67 -11.52
N THR A 170 -6.87 -0.10 -11.16
CA THR A 170 -6.05 0.16 -9.96
C THR A 170 -5.29 1.48 -10.07
N ALA A 171 -4.61 1.75 -11.17
CA ALA A 171 -3.85 2.97 -11.37
C ALA A 171 -4.73 4.22 -11.34
N LYS A 172 -5.87 4.21 -12.05
CA LYS A 172 -6.72 5.38 -12.18
C LYS A 172 -7.63 5.58 -10.95
N GLN A 173 -8.38 4.54 -10.58
CA GLN A 173 -9.46 4.68 -9.61
C GLN A 173 -8.98 4.54 -8.17
N LEU A 174 -8.01 3.65 -7.90
CA LEU A 174 -7.44 3.51 -6.57
C LEU A 174 -6.29 4.48 -6.35
N ILE A 175 -5.24 4.40 -7.16
CA ILE A 175 -4.02 5.18 -6.90
C ILE A 175 -4.26 6.66 -7.21
N GLY A 176 -4.63 6.99 -8.45
CA GLY A 176 -4.82 8.38 -8.87
C GLY A 176 -5.91 9.11 -8.07
N ASN A 177 -7.12 8.55 -8.03
CA ASN A 177 -8.27 9.25 -7.43
C ASN A 177 -8.32 9.16 -5.89
N LYS A 178 -7.98 8.03 -5.27
CA LYS A 178 -8.12 7.84 -3.82
C LYS A 178 -6.82 8.07 -3.06
N ILE A 179 -5.71 7.50 -3.51
CA ILE A 179 -4.43 7.54 -2.77
C ILE A 179 -3.72 8.87 -3.00
N ILE A 180 -3.56 9.33 -4.24
CA ILE A 180 -2.79 10.52 -4.57
C ILE A 180 -3.64 11.78 -4.37
N ASN A 181 -4.75 11.88 -5.09
CA ASN A 181 -5.59 13.08 -5.17
C ASN A 181 -6.82 13.05 -4.26
N GLY A 182 -6.99 12.00 -3.45
CA GLY A 182 -8.16 11.87 -2.57
C GLY A 182 -8.24 12.98 -1.52
N PRO A 183 -9.39 13.13 -0.84
CA PRO A 183 -9.57 14.15 0.19
C PRO A 183 -8.54 14.02 1.34
N ASN A 184 -8.09 12.79 1.61
CA ASN A 184 -7.02 12.45 2.54
C ASN A 184 -5.80 11.86 1.80
N GLY A 185 -5.59 12.28 0.55
CA GLY A 185 -4.55 11.76 -0.32
C GLY A 185 -3.15 12.27 0.03
N LEU A 186 -2.15 11.64 -0.59
CA LEU A 186 -0.74 11.86 -0.32
C LEU A 186 -0.26 13.28 -0.66
N ILE A 187 -0.76 13.91 -1.74
CA ILE A 187 -0.38 15.30 -2.07
C ILE A 187 -0.76 16.28 -0.96
N ARG A 188 -1.94 16.08 -0.36
CA ARG A 188 -2.39 16.91 0.77
C ARG A 188 -1.54 16.66 2.01
N LEU A 189 -1.16 15.41 2.24
CA LEU A 189 -0.32 15.01 3.38
C LEU A 189 1.08 15.57 3.29
N THR A 190 1.75 15.44 2.14
CA THR A 190 3.09 16.00 1.93
C THR A 190 3.09 17.52 2.14
N THR A 191 2.11 18.22 1.56
CA THR A 191 1.98 19.68 1.72
C THR A 191 1.74 20.10 3.18
N GLN A 192 1.05 19.28 3.99
CA GLN A 192 0.81 19.57 5.40
C GLN A 192 2.05 19.31 6.27
N LEU A 193 2.77 18.22 6.00
CA LEU A 193 3.95 17.83 6.78
C LEU A 193 5.17 18.72 6.47
N SER A 194 5.28 19.28 5.26
CA SER A 194 6.33 20.26 4.94
C SER A 194 6.15 21.62 5.62
N ARG A 195 5.02 21.87 6.30
CA ARG A 195 4.72 23.14 6.99
C ARG A 195 4.85 23.06 8.52
N THR A 196 5.17 21.89 9.06
CA THR A 196 5.43 21.62 10.48
C THR A 196 6.90 21.37 10.69
#